data_AF-A0A1C3RD28-F1
#
_entry.id   AF-A0A1C3RD28-F1
#
_cell.length_a   1.000
_cell.length_b   1.000
_cell.length_c   1.000
_cell.angle_alpha   90.00
_cell.angle_beta   90.00
_cell.angle_gamma   90.00
#
_symmetry.space_group_name_H-M   'P 1'
#
loop_
_entity.id
_entity.type
_entity.pdbx_description
1 polymer ?
#
loop_
_entity_poly.entity_id
_entity_poly.type
_entity_poly.pdbx_seq_one_letter_code
_entity_poly.pdbx_strand_id
1 'polypeptide(L)'
;MATKQAQARWRSKHQLVKKQLNVMAKRLIHEDLEEMAKDFDLKGKAEAVTFATFITKAMKQQAEYNPEAKRIMDLLETAYKRDRDIYRP
;
A
#
# COMPACT_ATOMS: atom_id res chain seq x y z
N MET A 1 1.45 -18.23 -14.43
CA MET A 1 1.06 -16.80 -14.53
C MET A 1 -0.31 -16.70 -15.19
N ALA A 2 -1.21 -15.82 -14.72
CA ALA A 2 -2.53 -15.64 -15.33
C ALA A 2 -2.42 -15.09 -16.76
N THR A 3 -3.18 -15.67 -17.70
CA THR A 3 -3.18 -15.27 -19.12
C THR A 3 -3.64 -13.83 -19.31
N LYS A 4 -3.17 -13.17 -20.39
CA LYS A 4 -3.54 -11.76 -20.70
C LYS A 4 -5.06 -11.56 -20.74
N GLN A 5 -5.80 -12.54 -21.24
CA GLN A 5 -7.27 -12.54 -21.26
C GLN A 5 -7.89 -12.63 -19.85
N ALA A 6 -7.36 -13.51 -18.99
CA ALA A 6 -7.82 -13.61 -17.60
C ALA A 6 -7.55 -12.31 -16.83
N GLN A 7 -6.39 -11.69 -17.05
CA GLN A 7 -6.07 -10.38 -16.47
C GLN A 7 -6.99 -9.27 -16.99
N ALA A 8 -7.28 -9.24 -18.30
CA ALA A 8 -8.18 -8.24 -18.88
C ALA A 8 -9.62 -8.37 -18.35
N ARG A 9 -10.14 -9.60 -18.26
CA ARG A 9 -11.45 -9.88 -17.67
C ARG A 9 -11.50 -9.48 -16.20
N TRP A 10 -10.46 -9.79 -15.43
CA TRP A 10 -10.37 -9.38 -14.03
C TRP A 10 -10.33 -7.84 -13.88
N ARG A 11 -9.54 -7.15 -14.71
CA ARG A 11 -9.44 -5.69 -14.71
C ARG A 11 -10.76 -5.02 -15.09
N SER A 12 -11.50 -5.56 -16.06
CA SER A 12 -12.82 -5.06 -16.43
C SER A 12 -13.83 -5.26 -15.29
N LYS A 13 -13.89 -6.45 -14.70
CA LYS A 13 -14.79 -6.77 -13.58
C LYS A 13 -14.52 -5.91 -12.33
N HIS A 14 -13.26 -5.62 -12.03
CA HIS A 14 -12.86 -4.86 -10.84
C HIS A 14 -12.47 -3.40 -11.16
N GLN A 15 -12.87 -2.89 -12.32
CA GLN A 15 -12.49 -1.54 -12.76
C GLN A 15 -12.91 -0.44 -11.78
N LEU A 16 -14.04 -0.62 -11.09
CA LEU A 16 -14.55 0.31 -10.09
C LEU A 16 -13.67 0.29 -8.82
N VAL A 17 -13.36 -0.90 -8.30
CA VAL A 17 -12.42 -1.08 -7.17
C VAL A 17 -11.05 -0.50 -7.49
N LYS A 18 -10.55 -0.74 -8.71
CA LYS A 18 -9.27 -0.17 -9.17
C LYS A 18 -9.35 1.35 -9.30
N LYS A 19 -10.46 1.91 -9.80
CA LYS A 19 -10.68 3.37 -9.85
C LYS A 19 -10.68 3.97 -8.44
N GLN A 20 -11.30 3.34 -7.46
CA GLN A 20 -11.36 3.81 -6.07
C GLN A 20 -9.98 3.78 -5.39
N LEU A 21 -9.25 2.67 -5.47
CA LEU A 21 -7.86 2.60 -4.98
C LEU A 21 -6.94 3.59 -5.72
N ASN A 22 -7.19 3.82 -7.02
CA ASN A 22 -6.49 4.84 -7.79
C ASN A 22 -6.84 6.28 -7.36
N VAL A 23 -8.00 6.53 -6.75
CA VAL A 23 -8.34 7.86 -6.20
C VAL A 23 -7.53 8.13 -4.93
N MET A 24 -7.35 7.13 -4.05
CA MET A 24 -6.39 7.22 -2.94
C MET A 24 -4.93 7.33 -3.42
N ALA A 25 -4.59 6.65 -4.52
CA ALA A 25 -3.24 6.58 -5.06
C ALA A 25 -2.90 7.73 -6.05
N LYS A 26 -3.77 8.74 -6.22
CA LYS A 26 -3.52 9.77 -7.25
C LYS A 26 -2.63 10.89 -6.73
N ARG A 27 -1.52 11.08 -7.46
CA ARG A 27 -0.39 12.00 -7.23
C ARG A 27 0.40 11.74 -5.94
N LEU A 28 -0.27 11.67 -4.79
CA LEU A 28 0.34 11.47 -3.47
C LEU A 28 1.23 10.22 -3.43
N ILE A 29 0.72 9.02 -3.74
CA ILE A 29 1.56 7.82 -3.61
C ILE A 29 2.79 7.83 -4.53
N HIS A 30 2.72 8.47 -5.71
CA HIS A 30 3.87 8.54 -6.61
C HIS A 30 4.90 9.55 -6.13
N GLU A 31 4.46 10.62 -5.47
CA GLU A 31 5.30 11.60 -4.78
C GLU A 31 5.90 10.95 -3.53
N ASP A 32 5.08 10.31 -2.69
CA ASP A 32 5.49 9.57 -1.48
C ASP A 32 6.52 8.47 -1.78
N LEU A 33 6.35 7.72 -2.87
CA LEU A 33 7.32 6.70 -3.28
C LEU A 33 8.63 7.31 -3.80
N GLU A 34 8.59 8.53 -4.32
CA GLU A 34 9.79 9.26 -4.73
C GLU A 34 10.52 9.85 -3.54
N GLU A 35 9.78 10.42 -2.60
CA GLU A 35 10.30 10.92 -1.33
C GLU A 35 10.88 9.78 -0.51
N MET A 36 10.15 8.67 -0.36
CA MET A 36 10.65 7.47 0.32
C MET A 36 11.91 6.91 -0.36
N ALA A 37 11.99 6.95 -1.69
CA ALA A 37 13.21 6.56 -2.37
C ALA A 37 14.39 7.49 -2.05
N LYS A 38 14.15 8.79 -1.86
CA LYS A 38 15.19 9.74 -1.47
C LYS A 38 15.59 9.57 0.01
N ASP A 39 14.60 9.53 0.90
CA ASP A 39 14.80 9.50 2.34
C ASP A 39 15.51 8.23 2.81
N PHE A 40 15.26 7.11 2.13
CA PHE A 40 15.86 5.81 2.45
C PHE A 40 16.96 5.39 1.47
N ASP A 41 17.46 6.29 0.61
CA ASP A 41 18.53 6.04 -0.37
C ASP A 41 18.29 4.79 -1.26
N LEU A 42 17.08 4.72 -1.83
CA LEU A 42 16.64 3.61 -2.68
C LEU A 42 16.75 3.96 -4.17
N LYS A 43 16.88 2.95 -5.02
CA LYS A 43 16.98 3.02 -6.49
C LYS A 43 15.61 3.26 -7.15
N GLY A 44 14.93 4.30 -6.68
CA GLY A 44 13.67 4.78 -7.21
C GLY A 44 12.43 4.05 -6.70
N LYS A 45 11.29 4.39 -7.30
CA LYS A 45 9.94 4.02 -6.81
C LYS A 45 9.72 2.50 -6.73
N ALA A 46 10.35 1.73 -7.60
CA ALA A 46 10.23 0.27 -7.60
C ALA A 46 10.87 -0.36 -6.35
N GLU A 47 12.05 0.13 -5.96
CA GLU A 47 12.68 -0.31 -4.71
C GLU A 47 11.91 0.23 -3.50
N ALA A 48 11.39 1.45 -3.54
CA ALA A 48 10.53 2.00 -2.48
C ALA A 48 9.28 1.13 -2.21
N VAL A 49 8.61 0.63 -3.25
CA VAL A 49 7.48 -0.31 -3.08
C VAL A 49 7.93 -1.60 -2.37
N THR A 50 9.10 -2.13 -2.76
CA THR A 50 9.65 -3.36 -2.18
C THR A 50 10.04 -3.13 -0.72
N PHE A 51 10.67 -2.00 -0.42
CA PHE A 51 11.05 -1.55 0.90
C PHE A 51 9.85 -1.36 1.81
N ALA A 52 8.81 -0.64 1.37
CA ALA A 52 7.57 -0.46 2.13
C ALA A 52 6.92 -1.81 2.50
N THR A 53 6.92 -2.76 1.57
CA THR A 53 6.42 -4.12 1.80
C THR A 53 7.26 -4.86 2.84
N PHE A 54 8.59 -4.75 2.74
CA PHE A 54 9.53 -5.36 3.68
C PHE A 54 9.33 -4.82 5.10
N ILE A 55 9.33 -3.49 5.28
CA ILE A 55 9.12 -2.84 6.57
C ILE A 55 7.77 -3.21 7.17
N THR A 56 6.70 -3.23 6.38
CA THR A 56 5.37 -3.63 6.85
C THR A 56 5.37 -5.07 7.39
N LYS A 57 6.04 -6.00 6.70
CA LYS A 57 6.18 -7.39 7.16
C LYS A 57 7.00 -7.49 8.45
N ALA A 58 8.11 -6.77 8.52
CA ALA A 58 8.96 -6.74 9.72
C ALA A 58 8.21 -6.17 10.93
N MET A 59 7.48 -5.07 10.75
CA MET A 59 6.64 -4.47 11.79
C MET A 59 5.55 -5.42 12.28
N LYS A 60 4.92 -6.16 11.36
CA LYS A 60 3.94 -7.19 11.72
C LYS A 60 4.55 -8.30 12.57
N GLN A 61 5.74 -8.79 12.22
CA GLN A 61 6.47 -9.78 13.02
C GLN A 61 6.82 -9.21 14.39
N GLN A 62 7.28 -7.96 14.45
CA GLN A 62 7.63 -7.32 15.72
C GLN A 62 6.42 -7.14 16.64
N ALA A 63 5.24 -6.87 16.07
CA ALA A 63 3.98 -6.78 16.82
C ALA A 63 3.56 -8.09 17.50
N GLU A 64 4.12 -9.25 17.13
CA GLU A 64 3.85 -10.52 17.83
C GLU A 64 4.48 -10.56 19.23
N TYR A 65 5.60 -9.82 19.42
CA TYR A 65 6.39 -9.88 20.65
C TYR A 65 6.50 -8.53 21.37
N ASN A 66 6.06 -7.43 20.74
CA ASN A 66 6.10 -6.08 21.29
C ASN A 66 4.70 -5.45 21.31
N PRO A 67 4.09 -5.25 22.49
CA PRO A 67 2.75 -4.66 22.62
C PRO A 67 2.62 -3.24 22.05
N GLU A 68 3.66 -2.41 22.16
CA GLU A 68 3.65 -1.06 21.58
C GLU A 68 3.71 -1.10 20.05
N ALA A 69 4.52 -1.98 19.47
CA ALA A 69 4.55 -2.20 18.02
C ALA A 69 3.19 -2.67 17.51
N LYS A 70 2.52 -3.56 18.25
CA LYS A 70 1.14 -4.00 17.96
C LYS A 70 0.17 -2.84 18.00
N ARG A 71 0.18 -2.03 19.07
CA ARG A 71 -0.69 -0.87 19.23
C ARG A 71 -0.55 0.13 18.09
N ILE A 72 0.70 0.43 17.69
CA ILE A 72 0.97 1.34 16.57
C ILE A 72 0.46 0.74 15.27
N MET A 73 0.71 -0.55 15.01
CA MET A 73 0.27 -1.20 13.78
C MET A 73 -1.26 -1.23 13.66
N ASP A 74 -1.97 -1.55 14.75
CA ASP A 74 -3.43 -1.56 14.79
C ASP A 74 -4.02 -0.15 14.56
N LEU A 75 -3.39 0.90 15.12
CA LEU A 75 -3.78 2.28 14.90
C LEU A 75 -3.63 2.69 13.43
N LEU A 76 -2.48 2.40 12.83
CA LEU A 76 -2.19 2.74 11.43
C LEU A 76 -3.10 1.96 10.47
N GLU A 77 -3.35 0.67 10.73
CA GLU A 77 -4.29 -0.14 9.95
C GLU A 77 -5.72 0.43 10.02
N THR A 78 -6.15 0.85 11.21
CA THR A 78 -7.47 1.47 11.41
C THR A 78 -7.58 2.80 10.66
N ALA A 79 -6.56 3.66 10.76
CA ALA A 79 -6.52 4.92 10.03
C ALA A 79 -6.57 4.70 8.51
N TYR A 80 -5.75 3.78 7.99
CA TYR A 80 -5.74 3.46 6.55
C TYR A 80 -7.11 2.94 6.07
N LYS A 81 -7.76 2.04 6.83
CA LYS A 81 -9.10 1.52 6.47
C LYS A 81 -10.17 2.61 6.51
N ARG A 82 -10.14 3.47 7.54
CA ARG A 82 -11.05 4.62 7.65
C ARG A 82 -10.90 5.54 6.45
N ASP A 83 -9.67 5.93 6.14
CA ASP A 83 -9.41 6.85 5.04
C ASP A 83 -9.79 6.21 3.69
N ARG A 84 -9.52 4.91 3.52
CA ARG A 84 -10.01 4.15 2.37
C ARG A 84 -11.52 4.21 2.21
N ASP A 85 -12.26 4.06 3.31
CA ASP A 85 -13.72 4.07 3.28
C ASP A 85 -14.28 5.49 3.10
N ILE A 86 -13.58 6.55 3.53
CA ILE A 86 -13.92 7.96 3.26
C ILE A 86 -13.75 8.28 1.77
N TYR A 87 -12.68 7.81 1.15
CA TYR A 87 -12.42 8.01 -0.28
C TYR A 87 -13.11 6.97 -1.18
N ARG A 88 -14.04 6.19 -0.62
CA ARG A 88 -14.90 5.23 -1.33
C ARG A 88 -16.17 5.97 -1.79
N PRO A 89 -16.33 6.31 -3.08
CA PRO A 89 -17.59 6.79 -3.62
C PRO A 89 -18.70 5.73 -3.50
#